data_AF-A0A0C2F5L1-F1
#
_entry.id   AF-A0A0C2F5L1-F1
#
_cell.length_a   1.000
_cell.length_b   1.000
_cell.length_c   1.000
_cell.angle_alpha   90.00
_cell.angle_beta   90.00
_cell.angle_gamma   90.00
#
_symmetry.space_group_name_H-M   'P 1'
#
loop_
_entity.id
_entity.type
_entity.pdbx_description
1 polymer ?
#
loop_
_entity_poly.entity_id
_entity_poly.type
_entity_poly.pdbx_seq_one_letter_code
_entity_poly.pdbx_strand_id
1 'polypeptide(L)'
;MLIANIVIALYCGLRHQVGPYNAADSVISMAAKQSRNASVAALMPCYSIPGHSYFHNSVSKIRMLDCSPHLGGKSRVDEADQFHYDPLMWLDKHWNEVRWYTYILMYEKTYLNVADWMTRFHYAACDRVFHADFLVSDRQDHYIVVLCKS
;
A
#
# COMPACT_ATOMS: atom_id res chain seq x y z
N MET A 1 14.81 -32.92 11.56
CA MET A 1 14.29 -31.69 12.19
C MET A 1 15.09 -30.44 11.83
N LEU A 2 16.43 -30.46 11.82
CA LEU A 2 17.24 -29.28 11.46
C LEU A 2 16.95 -28.74 10.04
N ILE A 3 16.89 -29.61 9.03
CA ILE A 3 16.66 -29.19 7.64
C ILE A 3 15.30 -28.50 7.47
N ALA A 4 14.24 -29.07 8.03
CA ALA A 4 12.90 -28.47 7.97
C ALA A 4 12.88 -27.08 8.61
N ASN A 5 13.53 -26.91 9.77
CA ASN A 5 13.63 -25.61 10.45
C ASN A 5 14.42 -24.59 9.62
N ILE A 6 15.52 -25.01 8.98
CA ILE A 6 16.30 -24.15 8.08
C ILE A 6 15.44 -23.68 6.91
N VAL A 7 14.71 -24.60 6.26
CA VAL A 7 13.84 -24.26 5.13
C VAL A 7 12.75 -23.28 5.54
N ILE A 8 12.08 -23.51 6.67
CA ILE A 8 11.04 -22.62 7.19
C ILE A 8 11.64 -21.25 7.56
N ALA A 9 12.78 -21.22 8.24
CA ALA A 9 13.44 -19.97 8.62
C ALA A 9 13.86 -19.15 7.40
N LEU A 10 14.41 -19.78 6.36
CA LEU A 10 14.76 -19.11 5.11
C LEU A 10 13.53 -18.57 4.38
N TYR A 11 12.45 -19.37 4.30
CA TYR A 11 11.21 -18.92 3.68
C TYR A 11 10.60 -17.72 4.42
N CYS A 12 10.45 -17.83 5.74
CA CYS A 12 9.87 -16.78 6.57
C CYS A 12 10.74 -15.51 6.62
N GLY A 13 12.07 -15.67 6.60
CA GLY A 13 13.00 -14.54 6.69
C GLY A 13 13.23 -13.80 5.37
N LEU A 14 13.04 -14.46 4.22
CA LEU A 14 13.42 -13.89 2.92
C LEU A 14 12.24 -13.65 1.97
N ARG A 15 11.08 -14.31 2.19
CA ARG A 15 10.00 -14.31 1.19
C ARG A 15 8.61 -14.06 1.77
N HIS A 16 8.33 -14.61 2.94
CA HIS A 16 7.00 -14.52 3.53
C HIS A 16 6.60 -13.05 3.82
N GLN A 17 5.57 -12.56 3.12
CA GLN A 17 5.00 -11.21 3.30
C GLN A 17 6.01 -10.05 3.17
N VAL A 18 6.95 -10.18 2.25
CA VAL A 18 8.01 -9.17 2.01
C VAL A 18 7.52 -7.91 1.27
N GLY A 19 6.35 -7.99 0.62
CA GLY A 19 5.81 -6.93 -0.24
C GLY A 19 5.86 -5.52 0.29
N PRO A 20 5.35 -5.26 1.50
CA PRO A 20 5.25 -3.89 1.96
C PRO A 20 6.62 -3.23 2.16
N TYR A 21 7.63 -3.99 2.59
CA TYR A 21 9.01 -3.49 2.67
C TYR A 21 9.57 -3.21 1.27
N ASN A 22 9.41 -4.14 0.34
CA ASN A 22 9.87 -3.96 -1.04
C ASN A 22 9.17 -2.78 -1.76
N ALA A 23 7.88 -2.55 -1.49
CA ALA A 23 7.13 -1.42 -2.03
C ALA A 23 7.61 -0.09 -1.43
N ALA A 24 7.91 -0.06 -0.13
CA ALA A 24 8.53 1.10 0.51
C ALA A 24 9.92 1.38 -0.07
N ASP A 25 10.75 0.36 -0.28
CA ASP A 25 12.08 0.49 -0.87
C ASP A 25 12.02 1.00 -2.31
N SER A 26 11.06 0.50 -3.11
CA SER A 26 10.79 0.99 -4.46
C SER A 26 10.52 2.50 -4.44
N VAL A 27 9.60 2.97 -3.57
CA VAL A 27 9.32 4.40 -3.40
C VAL A 27 10.56 5.19 -2.98
N ILE A 28 11.33 4.72 -1.99
CA ILE A 28 12.56 5.39 -1.53
C ILE A 28 13.56 5.53 -2.68
N SER A 29 13.75 4.47 -3.46
CA SER A 29 14.68 4.46 -4.59
C SER A 29 14.26 5.45 -5.69
N MET A 30 12.95 5.57 -5.96
CA MET A 30 12.41 6.50 -6.94
C MET A 30 12.47 7.95 -6.45
N ALA A 31 12.14 8.19 -5.17
CA ALA A 31 12.25 9.50 -4.54
C ALA A 31 13.68 10.04 -4.59
N ALA A 32 14.67 9.18 -4.30
CA ALA A 32 16.09 9.53 -4.37
C ALA A 32 16.53 9.96 -5.77
N LYS A 33 16.05 9.27 -6.83
CA LYS A 33 16.36 9.63 -8.23
C LYS A 33 15.78 10.98 -8.65
N GLN A 34 14.65 11.38 -8.07
CA GLN A 34 13.97 12.64 -8.41
C GLN A 34 14.46 13.83 -7.58
N SER A 35 15.36 13.63 -6.59
CA SER A 35 15.84 14.67 -5.66
C SER A 35 14.71 15.49 -5.04
N ARG A 36 13.56 14.84 -4.75
CA ARG A 36 12.35 15.46 -4.22
C ARG A 36 11.88 14.74 -2.97
N ASN A 37 11.38 15.49 -2.00
CA ASN A 37 10.64 14.91 -0.88
C ASN A 37 9.36 14.26 -1.40
N ALA A 38 9.28 12.95 -1.29
CA ALA A 38 8.11 12.19 -1.72
C ALA A 38 7.00 12.26 -0.66
N SER A 39 5.80 11.92 -1.10
CA SER A 39 4.63 11.69 -0.26
C SER A 39 3.92 10.43 -0.75
N VAL A 40 3.49 9.58 0.19
CA VAL A 40 2.90 8.27 -0.11
C VAL A 40 1.48 8.18 0.43
N ALA A 41 0.53 7.78 -0.41
CA ALA A 41 -0.78 7.30 0.02
C ALA A 41 -0.84 5.78 -0.13
N ALA A 42 -0.85 5.07 0.99
CA ALA A 42 -1.02 3.62 1.03
C ALA A 42 -2.52 3.29 1.12
N LEU A 43 -3.12 3.06 -0.04
CA LEU A 43 -4.52 2.63 -0.19
C LEU A 43 -4.58 1.10 -0.16
N MET A 44 -4.19 0.58 1.00
CA MET A 44 -4.03 -0.83 1.35
C MET A 44 -4.62 -1.03 2.77
N PRO A 45 -4.85 -2.26 3.25
CA PRO A 45 -5.25 -2.50 4.64
C PRO A 45 -4.38 -1.70 5.62
N CYS A 46 -4.98 -1.19 6.69
CA CYS A 46 -4.29 -0.31 7.64
C CYS A 46 -3.02 -0.95 8.19
N TYR A 47 -1.98 -0.13 8.41
CA TYR A 47 -0.68 -0.58 8.94
C TYR A 47 0.00 -1.72 8.17
N SER A 48 -0.39 -1.96 6.91
CA SER A 48 0.23 -2.98 6.07
C SER A 48 1.60 -2.58 5.53
N ILE A 49 1.88 -1.27 5.39
CA ILE A 49 3.16 -0.71 4.93
C ILE A 49 3.99 -0.22 6.14
N PRO A 50 5.33 -0.30 6.11
CA PRO A 50 6.16 0.32 7.13
C PRO A 50 5.83 1.80 7.35
N GLY A 51 5.88 2.25 8.61
CA GLY A 51 5.54 3.62 8.98
C GLY A 51 6.67 4.63 8.71
N HIS A 52 6.49 5.85 9.23
CA HIS A 52 7.43 6.96 9.05
C HIS A 52 8.87 6.66 9.46
N SER A 53 9.08 5.81 10.48
CA SER A 53 10.42 5.43 10.93
C SER A 53 11.21 4.70 9.85
N TYR A 54 10.55 3.94 8.97
CA TYR A 54 11.20 3.20 7.89
C TYR A 54 11.62 4.12 6.74
N PHE A 55 10.75 5.07 6.38
CA PHE A 55 11.01 5.99 5.27
C PHE A 55 11.99 7.12 5.60
N HIS A 56 12.24 7.38 6.88
CA HIS A 56 13.13 8.44 7.36
C HIS A 56 12.85 9.79 6.65
N ASN A 57 13.87 10.36 5.99
CA ASN A 57 13.79 11.67 5.33
C ASN A 57 13.36 11.58 3.85
N SER A 58 13.20 10.38 3.30
CA SER A 58 12.88 10.19 1.88
C SER A 58 11.41 10.50 1.57
N VAL A 59 10.54 10.35 2.56
CA VAL A 59 9.09 10.61 2.45
C VAL A 59 8.64 11.55 3.56
N SER A 60 8.11 12.70 3.15
CA SER A 60 7.65 13.76 4.07
C SER A 60 6.29 13.47 4.70
N LYS A 61 5.41 12.74 4.01
CA LYS A 61 4.03 12.46 4.43
C LYS A 61 3.61 11.06 3.99
N ILE A 62 3.04 10.30 4.91
CA ILE A 62 2.46 8.98 4.65
C ILE A 62 1.01 9.02 5.10
N ARG A 63 0.09 8.66 4.20
CA ARG A 63 -1.32 8.44 4.51
C ARG A 63 -1.61 6.96 4.42
N MET A 64 -2.18 6.39 5.47
CA MET A 64 -2.73 5.04 5.48
C MET A 64 -4.24 5.12 5.69
N LEU A 65 -4.97 4.09 5.28
CA LEU A 65 -6.38 3.96 5.64
C LEU A 65 -6.52 3.77 7.16
N ASP A 66 -7.45 4.49 7.78
CA ASP A 66 -7.75 4.37 9.20
C ASP A 66 -8.59 3.12 9.50
N CYS A 67 -8.22 2.43 10.58
CA CYS A 67 -8.94 1.28 11.14
C CYS A 67 -9.06 1.38 12.66
N SER A 68 -8.94 2.60 13.20
CA SER A 68 -9.06 2.84 14.63
C SER A 68 -10.46 2.46 15.12
N PRO A 69 -10.59 1.72 16.24
CA PRO A 69 -11.90 1.34 16.75
C PRO A 69 -12.67 2.57 17.25
N HIS A 70 -13.99 2.56 17.04
CA HIS A 70 -14.86 3.61 17.55
C HIS A 70 -15.08 3.47 19.07
N LEU A 71 -14.58 4.44 19.86
CA LEU A 71 -14.71 4.45 21.32
C LEU A 71 -16.15 4.70 21.85
N GLY A 72 -17.13 4.87 20.96
CA GLY A 72 -18.52 5.24 21.27
C GLY A 72 -19.57 4.13 21.14
N GLY A 73 -19.16 2.85 21.06
CA GLY A 73 -20.06 1.69 21.16
C GLY A 73 -20.96 1.39 19.95
N LYS A 74 -20.98 2.23 18.92
CA LYS A 74 -21.58 1.86 17.62
C LYS A 74 -20.49 1.26 16.73
N SER A 75 -20.64 -0.02 16.38
CA SER A 75 -19.86 -0.66 15.32
C SER A 75 -20.16 0.09 14.02
N ARG A 76 -19.26 1.00 13.64
CA ARG A 76 -19.31 1.72 12.37
C ARG A 76 -18.15 1.21 11.54
N VAL A 77 -18.45 0.93 10.27
CA VAL A 77 -17.50 0.47 9.25
C VAL A 77 -16.35 1.48 9.16
N ASP A 78 -15.11 1.01 9.34
CA ASP A 78 -13.93 1.88 9.34
C ASP A 78 -13.57 2.38 7.93
N GLU A 79 -12.57 3.26 7.81
CA GLU A 79 -12.18 3.82 6.51
C GLU A 79 -11.62 2.73 5.59
N ALA A 80 -10.83 1.80 6.14
CA ALA A 80 -10.26 0.69 5.40
C ALA A 80 -11.37 -0.23 4.84
N ASP A 81 -12.35 -0.60 5.66
CA ASP A 81 -13.51 -1.39 5.28
C ASP A 81 -14.30 -0.72 4.13
N GLN A 82 -14.54 0.59 4.24
CA GLN A 82 -15.25 1.36 3.19
C GLN A 82 -14.50 1.34 1.87
N PHE A 83 -13.17 1.53 1.91
CA PHE A 83 -12.32 1.49 0.72
C PHE A 83 -12.30 0.10 0.07
N HIS A 84 -12.18 -0.96 0.86
CA HIS A 84 -12.14 -2.33 0.32
C HIS A 84 -13.50 -2.84 -0.16
N TYR A 85 -14.60 -2.27 0.34
CA TYR A 85 -15.96 -2.58 -0.12
C TYR A 85 -16.26 -1.93 -1.48
N ASP A 86 -16.00 -0.63 -1.63
CA ASP A 86 -16.20 0.10 -2.89
C ASP A 86 -15.10 1.14 -3.09
N PRO A 87 -13.97 0.75 -3.73
CA PRO A 87 -12.82 1.63 -3.86
C PRO A 87 -13.10 2.82 -4.80
N LEU A 88 -14.01 2.69 -5.76
CA LEU A 88 -14.38 3.78 -6.68
C LEU A 88 -15.19 4.85 -5.96
N MET A 89 -16.24 4.46 -5.23
CA MET A 89 -17.02 5.40 -4.42
C MET A 89 -16.15 6.05 -3.33
N TRP A 90 -15.27 5.27 -2.70
CA TRP A 90 -14.35 5.80 -1.71
C TRP A 90 -13.39 6.83 -2.32
N LEU A 91 -12.83 6.54 -3.50
CA LEU A 91 -11.95 7.47 -4.23
C LEU A 91 -12.70 8.74 -4.59
N ASP A 92 -13.90 8.66 -5.16
CA ASP A 92 -14.71 9.84 -5.51
C ASP A 92 -14.88 10.80 -4.32
N LYS A 93 -15.17 10.25 -3.14
CA LYS A 93 -15.35 11.02 -1.90
C LYS A 93 -14.06 11.62 -1.35
N HIS A 94 -12.93 10.91 -1.42
CA HIS A 94 -11.68 11.30 -0.75
C HIS A 94 -10.57 11.78 -1.71
N TRP A 95 -10.86 11.90 -3.01
CA TRP A 95 -9.85 12.19 -4.02
C TRP A 95 -9.08 13.49 -3.78
N ASN A 96 -9.76 14.51 -3.26
CA ASN A 96 -9.14 15.79 -2.95
C ASN A 96 -8.03 15.69 -1.90
N GLU A 97 -8.05 14.65 -1.06
CA GLU A 97 -6.97 14.33 -0.12
C GLU A 97 -5.86 13.51 -0.78
N VAL A 98 -6.24 12.52 -1.61
CA VAL A 98 -5.31 11.54 -2.21
C VAL A 98 -4.49 12.13 -3.37
N ARG A 99 -5.06 13.00 -4.18
CA ARG A 99 -4.45 13.53 -5.43
C ARG A 99 -3.15 14.31 -5.27
N TRP A 100 -2.80 14.67 -4.03
CA TRP A 100 -1.59 15.43 -3.69
C TRP A 100 -0.41 14.52 -3.34
N TYR A 101 -0.64 13.22 -3.22
CA TYR A 101 0.41 12.26 -2.94
C TYR A 101 1.21 11.95 -4.20
N THR A 102 2.53 11.88 -4.06
CA THR A 102 3.44 11.67 -5.20
C THR A 102 3.40 10.22 -5.67
N TYR A 103 3.27 9.30 -4.70
CA TYR A 103 3.12 7.87 -4.92
C TYR A 103 1.84 7.37 -4.27
N ILE A 104 1.15 6.45 -4.94
CA ILE A 104 -0.01 5.73 -4.41
C ILE A 104 0.32 4.24 -4.43
N LEU A 105 0.11 3.55 -3.31
CA LEU A 105 0.32 2.11 -3.18
C LEU A 105 -1.02 1.40 -3.08
N MET A 106 -1.21 0.34 -3.86
CA MET A 106 -2.39 -0.51 -3.85
C MET A 106 -2.01 -1.97 -4.11
N TYR A 107 -2.80 -2.91 -3.61
CA TYR A 107 -2.75 -4.26 -4.13
C TYR A 107 -3.26 -4.31 -5.58
N GLU A 108 -2.68 -5.18 -6.40
CA GLU A 108 -2.93 -5.25 -7.85
C GLU A 108 -4.41 -5.39 -8.19
N LYS A 109 -5.13 -6.32 -7.56
CA LYS A 109 -6.58 -6.45 -7.76
C LYS A 109 -7.37 -5.15 -7.50
N THR A 110 -6.98 -4.37 -6.49
CA THR A 110 -7.66 -3.12 -6.15
C THR A 110 -7.33 -2.06 -7.19
N TYR A 111 -6.07 -1.99 -7.62
CA TYR A 111 -5.65 -1.12 -8.72
C TYR A 111 -6.41 -1.44 -10.01
N LEU A 112 -6.55 -2.71 -10.37
CA LEU A 112 -7.28 -3.12 -11.58
C LEU A 112 -8.75 -2.65 -11.55
N ASN A 113 -9.38 -2.64 -10.38
CA ASN A 113 -10.75 -2.12 -10.22
C ASN A 113 -10.87 -0.60 -10.39
N VAL A 114 -9.77 0.15 -10.21
CA VAL A 114 -9.75 1.62 -10.24
C VAL A 114 -8.78 2.19 -11.28
N ALA A 115 -8.30 1.37 -12.21
CA ALA A 115 -7.23 1.74 -13.15
C ALA A 115 -7.64 2.93 -14.04
N ASP A 116 -8.89 2.94 -14.51
CA ASP A 116 -9.44 4.05 -15.31
C ASP A 116 -9.49 5.35 -14.50
N TRP A 117 -9.87 5.27 -13.22
CA TRP A 117 -9.85 6.42 -12.32
C TRP A 117 -8.44 6.98 -12.17
N MET A 118 -7.46 6.11 -11.89
CA MET A 118 -6.06 6.51 -11.73
C MET A 118 -5.51 7.14 -13.01
N THR A 119 -5.77 6.53 -14.16
CA THR A 119 -5.32 7.02 -15.46
C THR A 119 -5.93 8.37 -15.80
N ARG A 120 -7.24 8.55 -15.51
CA ARG A 120 -7.95 9.84 -15.70
C ARG A 120 -7.29 10.99 -14.92
N PHE A 121 -6.68 10.70 -13.77
CA PHE A 121 -5.98 11.68 -12.95
C PHE A 121 -4.45 11.63 -13.04
N HIS A 122 -3.93 11.08 -14.15
CA HIS A 122 -2.50 11.05 -14.47
C HIS A 122 -1.64 10.26 -13.47
N TYR A 123 -2.17 9.17 -12.92
CA TYR A 123 -1.38 8.17 -12.20
C TYR A 123 -1.16 6.94 -13.08
N ALA A 124 0.09 6.53 -13.23
CA ALA A 124 0.47 5.33 -13.98
C ALA A 124 1.21 4.35 -13.06
N ALA A 125 1.18 3.06 -13.40
CA ALA A 125 1.99 2.04 -12.71
C ALA A 125 3.46 2.22 -13.04
N CYS A 126 4.27 2.47 -12.01
CA CYS A 126 5.70 2.74 -12.13
C CYS A 126 6.55 1.60 -11.57
N ASP A 127 5.98 0.79 -10.68
CA ASP A 127 6.57 -0.48 -10.25
C ASP A 127 5.48 -1.48 -9.86
N ARG A 128 5.84 -2.77 -9.87
CA ARG A 128 4.99 -3.89 -9.48
C ARG A 128 5.80 -4.86 -8.63
N VAL A 129 5.45 -4.94 -7.35
CA VAL A 129 6.23 -5.61 -6.31
C VAL A 129 5.52 -6.87 -5.83
N PHE A 130 6.24 -7.98 -5.68
CA PHE A 130 5.70 -9.21 -5.10
C PHE A 130 5.41 -9.05 -3.60
N HIS A 131 4.21 -9.47 -3.17
CA HIS A 131 3.75 -9.41 -1.79
C HIS A 131 4.06 -10.66 -0.97
N ALA A 132 3.37 -11.75 -1.28
CA ALA A 132 3.41 -12.99 -0.51
C ALA A 132 2.87 -14.16 -1.34
N ASP A 133 3.28 -15.39 -1.02
CA ASP A 133 2.67 -16.59 -1.63
C ASP A 133 1.36 -16.97 -0.94
N PHE A 134 1.20 -16.65 0.34
CA PHE A 134 0.01 -16.94 1.13
C PHE A 134 -0.60 -15.64 1.65
N LEU A 135 -1.85 -15.39 1.28
CA LEU A 135 -2.59 -14.18 1.65
C LEU A 135 -3.34 -14.41 2.98
N VAL A 136 -3.35 -13.39 3.84
CA VAL A 136 -4.00 -13.46 5.16
C VAL A 136 -5.44 -12.94 5.12
N SER A 137 -5.78 -12.16 4.11
CA SER A 137 -7.13 -11.61 3.91
C SER A 137 -7.45 -11.45 2.42
N ASP A 138 -8.73 -11.57 2.13
CA ASP A 138 -9.45 -11.14 0.93
C ASP A 138 -9.30 -9.65 0.57
N ARG A 139 -8.56 -8.85 1.34
CA ARG A 139 -8.17 -7.46 1.01
C ARG A 139 -6.76 -7.35 0.44
N GLN A 140 -5.99 -8.45 0.45
CA GLN A 140 -4.62 -8.52 -0.06
C GLN A 140 -4.56 -9.14 -1.45
N ASP A 141 -3.44 -8.98 -2.12
CA ASP A 141 -3.12 -9.66 -3.38
C ASP A 141 -1.65 -10.05 -3.40
N HIS A 142 -1.26 -10.91 -4.34
CA HIS A 142 0.12 -11.38 -4.50
C HIS A 142 1.08 -10.29 -4.97
N TYR A 143 0.57 -9.15 -5.44
CA TYR A 143 1.37 -8.03 -5.93
C TYR A 143 0.84 -6.70 -5.43
N ILE A 144 1.76 -5.78 -5.17
CA ILE A 144 1.52 -4.38 -4.84
C ILE A 144 1.96 -3.55 -6.06
N VAL A 145 1.08 -2.67 -6.53
CA VAL A 145 1.36 -1.72 -7.59
C VAL A 145 1.75 -0.39 -6.97
N VAL A 146 2.90 0.14 -7.40
CA VAL A 146 3.35 1.49 -7.05
C VAL A 146 2.97 2.41 -8.20
N LEU A 147 2.04 3.33 -7.93
CA LEU A 147 1.60 4.33 -8.88
C LEU A 147 2.40 5.62 -8.67
N CYS A 148 2.82 6.25 -9.76
CA CYS A 148 3.43 7.57 -9.74
C CYS A 148 2.72 8.53 -10.70
N LYS A 149 2.82 9.82 -10.40
CA LYS A 149 2.21 10.87 -11.21
C LYS A 149 2.99 11.02 -12.52
N SER A 150 2.30 10.85 -13.65
CA SER A 150 2.83 11.03 -15.00
C SER A 150 3.01 12.50 -15.37
#